data_AF-A0A1E2UPJ5-F1
#
_entry.id   AF-A0A1E2UPJ5-F1
#
_cell.length_a   1.000
_cell.length_b   1.000
_cell.length_c   1.000
_cell.angle_alpha   90.00
_cell.angle_beta   90.00
_cell.angle_gamma   90.00
#
_symmetry.space_group_name_H-M   'P 1'
#
loop_
_entity.id
_entity.type
_entity.pdbx_description
1 polymer ?
#
loop_
_entity_poly.entity_id
_entity_poly.type
_entity_poly.pdbx_seq_one_letter_code
_entity_poly.pdbx_strand_id
1 'polypeptide(L)'
;MTPEQITHVKSSWSKVEPIADQAAALFYGRLFEVYPEVKPYFKGDMEAQGKKLMSMIGTAVGSLDNLEPLLPVIRESGKRHAEYGVQAVDYDKVADALLWTLGEGLGDAFTDEVKEAWVVTYTALAGVMKEGAEETA
;
A
#
# COMPACT_ATOMS: atom_id res chain seq x y z
N MET A 1 -5.81 -15.35 1.51
CA MET A 1 -6.66 -14.47 2.32
C MET A 1 -7.99 -15.16 2.56
N THR A 2 -8.53 -15.07 3.78
CA THR A 2 -9.85 -15.58 4.12
C THR A 2 -10.95 -14.55 3.80
N PRO A 3 -12.23 -14.95 3.64
CA PRO A 3 -13.35 -14.02 3.47
C PRO A 3 -13.47 -13.00 4.61
N GLU A 4 -13.12 -13.41 5.83
CA GLU A 4 -13.10 -12.54 7.01
C GLU A 4 -12.01 -11.47 6.92
N GLN A 5 -10.78 -11.84 6.53
CA GLN A 5 -9.70 -10.87 6.27
C GLN A 5 -10.09 -9.86 5.18
N ILE A 6 -10.72 -10.31 4.09
CA ILE A 6 -11.23 -9.42 3.04
C ILE A 6 -12.25 -8.44 3.62
N THR A 7 -13.17 -8.92 4.45
CA THR A 7 -14.19 -8.09 5.10
C THR A 7 -13.55 -7.04 6.01
N HIS A 8 -12.55 -7.40 6.82
CA HIS A 8 -11.83 -6.46 7.67
C HIS A 8 -11.14 -5.36 6.87
N VAL A 9 -10.43 -5.71 5.78
CA VAL A 9 -9.75 -4.73 4.94
C VAL A 9 -10.75 -3.80 4.25
N LYS A 10 -11.82 -4.35 3.65
CA LYS A 10 -12.84 -3.54 2.96
C LYS A 10 -13.60 -2.61 3.91
N SER A 11 -14.02 -3.12 5.06
CA SER A 11 -14.80 -2.33 6.04
C SER A 11 -13.99 -1.29 6.78
N SER A 12 -12.69 -1.51 6.97
CA SER A 12 -11.79 -0.49 7.52
C SER A 12 -11.42 0.54 6.45
N TRP A 13 -11.12 0.11 5.22
CA TRP A 13 -10.81 1.03 4.12
C TRP A 13 -11.94 2.03 3.85
N SER A 14 -13.21 1.62 3.93
CA SER A 14 -14.35 2.52 3.71
C SER A 14 -14.44 3.68 4.71
N LYS A 15 -13.73 3.59 5.85
CA LYS A 15 -13.59 4.68 6.82
C LYS A 15 -12.41 5.61 6.50
N VAL A 16 -11.39 5.10 5.80
CA VAL A 16 -10.19 5.85 5.40
C VAL A 16 -10.40 6.57 4.07
N GLU A 17 -11.16 5.98 3.14
CA GLU A 17 -11.43 6.53 1.81
C GLU A 17 -11.96 7.98 1.83
N PRO A 18 -12.90 8.38 2.72
CA PRO A 18 -13.36 9.76 2.81
C PRO A 18 -12.29 10.78 3.22
N ILE A 19 -11.20 10.31 3.86
CA ILE A 19 -10.07 11.13 4.31
C ILE A 19 -8.79 10.82 3.54
N ALA A 20 -8.91 10.27 2.32
CA ALA A 20 -7.79 9.78 1.52
C ALA A 20 -6.64 10.80 1.37
N ASP A 21 -6.94 12.08 1.11
CA ASP A 21 -5.92 13.13 0.95
C ASP A 21 -5.13 13.34 2.26
N GLN A 22 -5.81 13.34 3.42
CA GLN A 22 -5.18 13.45 4.72
C GLN A 22 -4.36 12.19 5.05
N ALA A 23 -4.91 11.00 4.79
CA ALA A 23 -4.20 9.74 4.97
C ALA A 23 -2.94 9.68 4.09
N ALA A 24 -2.99 10.22 2.88
CA ALA A 24 -1.83 10.23 1.98
C ALA A 24 -0.72 11.17 2.49
N ALA A 25 -1.11 12.34 3.02
CA ALA A 25 -0.18 13.26 3.65
C ALA A 25 0.48 12.63 4.90
N LEU A 26 -0.29 11.94 5.75
CA LEU A 26 0.24 11.20 6.90
C LEU A 26 1.22 10.10 6.46
N PHE A 27 0.84 9.31 5.44
CA PHE A 27 1.68 8.25 4.90
C PHE A 27 3.04 8.76 4.41
N TYR A 28 3.05 9.76 3.52
CA TYR A 28 4.32 10.27 2.98
C TYR A 28 5.12 11.05 4.02
N GLY A 29 4.44 11.76 4.94
CA GLY A 29 5.09 12.39 6.08
C GLY A 29 5.85 11.37 6.91
N ARG A 30 5.17 10.29 7.32
CA ARG A 30 5.75 9.20 8.11
C ARG A 30 6.87 8.48 7.36
N LEU A 31 6.63 8.12 6.09
CA LEU A 31 7.59 7.40 5.27
C LEU A 31 8.91 8.17 5.15
N PHE A 32 8.85 9.48 4.90
CA PHE A 32 10.06 10.29 4.72
C PHE A 32 10.70 10.73 6.04
N GLU A 33 9.95 10.74 7.14
CA GLU A 33 10.50 10.95 8.48
C GLU A 33 11.32 9.75 8.94
N VAL A 34 10.76 8.54 8.81
CA VAL A 34 11.40 7.31 9.30
C VAL A 34 12.44 6.76 8.32
N TYR A 35 12.20 6.92 7.02
CA TYR A 35 13.03 6.38 5.94
C TYR A 35 13.40 7.47 4.92
N PRO A 36 14.19 8.48 5.33
CA PRO A 36 14.52 9.61 4.46
C PRO A 36 15.23 9.20 3.16
N GLU A 37 15.88 8.04 3.13
CA GLU A 37 16.58 7.50 1.96
C GLU A 37 15.64 7.10 0.81
N VAL A 38 14.34 6.87 1.06
CA VAL A 38 13.38 6.54 -0.03
C VAL A 38 12.81 7.78 -0.71
N LYS A 39 12.95 8.95 -0.08
CA LYS A 39 12.42 10.23 -0.60
C LYS A 39 12.87 10.55 -2.04
N PRO A 40 14.12 10.30 -2.46
CA PRO A 40 14.58 10.58 -3.84
C PRO A 40 13.83 9.80 -4.94
N TYR A 41 13.16 8.70 -4.62
CA TYR A 41 12.32 7.96 -5.58
C TYR A 41 11.06 8.74 -5.97
N PHE A 42 10.58 9.61 -5.08
CA PHE A 42 9.34 10.36 -5.26
C PHE A 42 9.65 11.77 -5.76
N LYS A 43 9.51 11.98 -7.07
CA LYS A 43 9.75 13.25 -7.75
C LYS A 43 8.42 13.87 -8.20
N GLY A 44 8.34 15.19 -8.13
CA GLY A 44 7.19 15.95 -8.63
C GLY A 44 6.19 16.34 -7.54
N ASP A 45 4.91 16.39 -7.93
CA ASP A 45 3.82 16.82 -7.06
C ASP A 45 3.40 15.70 -6.10
N MET A 46 3.70 15.89 -4.81
CA MET A 46 3.36 14.93 -3.76
C MET A 46 1.87 14.82 -3.48
N GLU A 47 1.08 15.86 -3.76
CA GLU A 47 -0.39 15.79 -3.62
C GLU A 47 -0.98 14.87 -4.69
N ALA A 48 -0.55 15.05 -5.95
CA ALA A 48 -0.94 14.17 -7.05
C ALA A 48 -0.47 12.73 -6.82
N GLN A 49 0.75 12.55 -6.30
CA GLN A 49 1.28 11.24 -5.94
C GLN A 49 0.51 10.59 -4.77
N GLY A 50 0.03 11.38 -3.81
CA GLY A 50 -0.89 10.97 -2.75
C GLY A 50 -2.21 10.43 -3.28
N LYS A 51 -2.86 11.19 -4.17
CA LYS A 51 -4.10 10.78 -4.84
C LYS A 51 -3.93 9.48 -5.62
N LYS A 52 -2.81 9.34 -6.34
CA LYS A 52 -2.48 8.12 -7.07
C LYS A 52 -2.32 6.92 -6.15
N LEU A 53 -1.62 7.07 -5.03
CA LEU A 53 -1.47 6.01 -4.02
C LEU A 53 -2.83 5.55 -3.50
N MET A 54 -3.67 6.48 -3.06
CA MET A 54 -4.97 6.15 -2.46
C MET A 54 -5.92 5.51 -3.47
N SER A 55 -5.94 5.99 -4.71
CA SER A 55 -6.71 5.36 -5.79
C SER A 55 -6.25 3.93 -6.08
N MET A 56 -4.93 3.68 -6.08
CA MET A 56 -4.37 2.34 -6.31
C MET A 56 -4.71 1.38 -5.15
N ILE A 57 -4.60 1.84 -3.90
CA ILE A 57 -5.01 1.04 -2.73
C ILE A 57 -6.51 0.75 -2.79
N GLY A 58 -7.35 1.76 -3.05
CA GLY A 58 -8.80 1.56 -3.15
C GLY A 58 -9.19 0.58 -4.25
N THR A 59 -8.50 0.63 -5.40
CA THR A 59 -8.68 -0.35 -6.49
C THR A 59 -8.32 -1.76 -6.03
N ALA A 60 -7.17 -1.94 -5.39
CA ALA A 60 -6.74 -3.24 -4.88
C ALA A 60 -7.71 -3.78 -3.82
N VAL A 61 -8.14 -2.93 -2.88
CA VAL A 61 -9.13 -3.26 -1.84
C VAL A 61 -10.45 -3.68 -2.46
N GLY A 62 -10.97 -2.91 -3.43
CA GLY A 62 -12.22 -3.22 -4.14
C GLY A 62 -12.19 -4.60 -4.82
N SER A 63 -11.03 -4.97 -5.37
CA SER A 63 -10.81 -6.21 -6.10
C SER A 63 -10.38 -7.40 -5.23
N LEU A 64 -10.35 -7.30 -3.89
CA LEU A 64 -9.88 -8.41 -3.04
C LEU A 64 -10.69 -9.71 -3.17
N ASP A 65 -11.97 -9.65 -3.58
CA ASP A 65 -12.78 -10.85 -3.85
C ASP A 65 -12.34 -11.57 -5.12
N ASN A 66 -11.67 -10.87 -6.05
CA ASN A 66 -11.15 -11.43 -7.29
C ASN A 66 -9.92 -10.63 -7.77
N LEU A 67 -8.74 -11.00 -7.27
CA LEU A 67 -7.48 -10.34 -7.60
C LEU A 67 -6.89 -10.80 -8.94
N GLU A 68 -7.32 -11.93 -9.50
CA GLU A 68 -6.71 -12.52 -10.71
C GLU A 68 -6.53 -11.53 -11.87
N PRO A 69 -7.52 -10.68 -12.21
CA PRO A 69 -7.37 -9.72 -13.31
C PRO A 69 -6.36 -8.60 -13.02
N LEU A 70 -6.09 -8.30 -11.75
CA LEU A 70 -5.13 -7.27 -11.35
C LEU A 70 -3.69 -7.79 -11.23
N LEU A 71 -3.49 -9.11 -11.10
CA LEU A 71 -2.14 -9.68 -10.93
C LEU A 71 -1.15 -9.23 -12.02
N PRO A 72 -1.49 -9.23 -13.33
CA PRO A 72 -0.56 -8.75 -14.36
C PRO A 72 -0.23 -7.26 -14.20
N VAL A 73 -1.21 -6.44 -13.81
CA VAL A 73 -1.03 -4.99 -13.60
C VAL A 73 -0.12 -4.71 -12.40
N ILE A 74 -0.30 -5.46 -11.31
CA ILE A 74 0.53 -5.37 -10.11
C ILE A 74 1.96 -5.82 -10.42
N ARG A 75 2.13 -6.92 -11.15
CA ARG A 75 3.43 -7.42 -11.59
C ARG A 75 4.17 -6.40 -12.46
N GLU A 76 3.47 -5.80 -13.44
CA GLU A 76 4.02 -4.74 -14.29
C GLU A 76 4.36 -3.46 -13.50
N SER A 77 3.60 -3.18 -12.44
CA SER A 77 3.98 -2.13 -11.48
C SER A 77 5.32 -2.45 -10.83
N GLY A 78 5.54 -3.70 -10.41
CA GLY A 78 6.81 -4.20 -9.87
C GLY A 78 8.01 -3.95 -10.78
N LYS A 79 7.89 -4.27 -12.07
CA LYS A 79 8.91 -4.00 -13.10
C LYS A 79 9.32 -2.53 -13.13
N ARG A 80 8.32 -1.64 -13.20
CA ARG A 80 8.57 -0.18 -13.19
C ARG A 80 9.21 0.30 -11.88
N HIS A 81 8.87 -0.30 -10.75
CA HIS A 81 9.50 0.06 -9.47
C HIS A 81 10.98 -0.35 -9.45
N ALA A 82 11.34 -1.48 -10.04
CA ALA A 82 12.75 -1.87 -10.21
C ALA A 82 13.52 -0.86 -11.08
N GLU A 83 12.93 -0.37 -12.17
CA GLU A 83 13.52 0.69 -13.00
C GLU A 83 13.77 2.00 -12.23
N TYR A 84 12.98 2.27 -11.18
CA TYR A 84 13.18 3.42 -10.29
C TYR A 84 14.28 3.19 -9.24
N GLY A 85 14.83 1.98 -9.17
CA GLY A 85 15.83 1.59 -8.19
C GLY A 85 15.25 1.16 -6.84
N VAL A 86 13.94 0.89 -6.76
CA VAL A 86 13.29 0.36 -5.55
C VAL A 86 13.84 -1.03 -5.26
N GLN A 87 14.25 -1.25 -4.01
CA GLN A 87 14.79 -2.53 -3.55
C GLN A 87 13.72 -3.33 -2.80
N ALA A 88 13.92 -4.65 -2.67
CA ALA A 88 13.00 -5.53 -1.95
C ALA A 88 12.73 -5.09 -0.50
N VAL A 89 13.73 -4.48 0.15
CA VAL A 89 13.64 -3.93 1.52
C VAL A 89 12.76 -2.67 1.62
N ASP A 90 12.58 -1.93 0.52
CA ASP A 90 11.80 -0.69 0.56
C ASP A 90 10.29 -0.95 0.69
N TYR A 91 9.83 -2.14 0.28
CA TYR A 91 8.45 -2.58 0.52
C TYR A 91 8.14 -2.69 2.02
N ASP A 92 9.09 -3.14 2.83
CA ASP A 92 8.85 -3.27 4.28
C ASP A 92 8.70 -1.89 4.94
N LYS A 93 9.41 -0.88 4.43
CA LYS A 93 9.30 0.53 4.85
C LYS A 93 7.94 1.13 4.48
N VAL A 94 7.45 0.79 3.28
CA VAL A 94 6.09 1.17 2.84
C VAL A 94 5.04 0.49 3.71
N ALA A 95 5.22 -0.79 4.07
CA ALA A 95 4.32 -1.52 4.96
C ALA A 95 4.22 -0.83 6.33
N ASP A 96 5.36 -0.48 6.93
CA ASP A 96 5.42 0.21 8.21
C ASP A 96 4.66 1.55 8.18
N ALA A 97 4.96 2.40 7.20
CA ALA A 97 4.29 3.70 7.05
C ALA A 97 2.79 3.57 6.77
N LEU A 98 2.37 2.58 5.98
CA LEU A 98 0.97 2.31 5.67
C LEU A 98 0.21 1.83 6.91
N LEU A 99 0.73 0.85 7.63
CA LEU A 99 0.08 0.30 8.83
C LEU A 99 0.00 1.36 9.94
N TRP A 100 1.03 2.19 10.11
CA TRP A 100 0.98 3.33 11.02
C TRP A 100 -0.11 4.32 10.62
N THR A 101 -0.20 4.66 9.33
CA THR A 101 -1.22 5.60 8.81
C THR A 101 -2.64 5.07 9.00
N LEU A 102 -2.85 3.76 8.79
CA LEU A 102 -4.13 3.12 9.05
C LEU A 102 -4.48 3.17 10.54
N GLY A 103 -3.50 2.95 11.42
CA GLY A 103 -3.66 3.11 12.87
C GLY A 103 -4.12 4.52 13.26
N GLU A 104 -3.46 5.55 12.74
CA GLU A 104 -3.83 6.95 13.00
C GLU A 104 -5.22 7.30 12.44
N GLY A 105 -5.54 6.84 11.22
CA GLY A 105 -6.81 7.17 10.57
C GLY A 105 -8.02 6.43 11.14
N LEU A 106 -7.82 5.21 11.67
CA LEU A 106 -8.89 4.36 12.18
C LEU A 106 -9.06 4.42 13.70
N GLY A 107 -8.01 4.80 14.44
CA GLY A 107 -8.00 4.82 15.90
C GLY A 107 -8.41 3.45 16.48
N ASP A 108 -9.40 3.45 17.39
CA ASP A 108 -9.93 2.23 18.03
C ASP A 108 -10.48 1.19 17.03
N ALA A 109 -10.79 1.59 15.79
CA ALA A 109 -11.23 0.67 14.76
C ALA A 109 -10.08 -0.13 14.10
N PHE A 110 -8.82 0.21 14.40
CA PHE A 110 -7.64 -0.55 13.97
C PHE A 110 -7.32 -1.67 14.98
N THR A 111 -8.22 -2.64 15.08
CA THR A 111 -8.04 -3.80 15.96
C THR A 111 -6.91 -4.70 15.47
N ASP A 112 -6.48 -5.65 16.30
CA ASP A 112 -5.44 -6.61 15.94
C ASP A 112 -5.84 -7.45 14.71
N GLU A 113 -7.12 -7.83 14.59
CA GLU A 113 -7.64 -8.56 13.44
C GLU A 113 -7.61 -7.71 12.16
N VAL A 114 -7.94 -6.43 12.26
CA VAL A 114 -7.86 -5.49 11.13
C VAL A 114 -6.40 -5.31 10.70
N LYS A 115 -5.50 -5.12 11.67
CA LYS A 115 -4.07 -5.01 11.41
C LYS A 115 -3.51 -6.27 10.73
N GLU A 116 -3.84 -7.46 11.24
CA GLU A 116 -3.42 -8.73 10.65
C GLU A 116 -3.93 -8.86 9.22
N ALA A 117 -5.21 -8.53 8.98
CA ALA A 117 -5.78 -8.59 7.65
C ALA A 117 -5.05 -7.66 6.66
N TRP A 118 -4.71 -6.43 7.07
CA TRP A 118 -3.92 -5.50 6.27
C TRP A 118 -2.49 -5.98 6.02
N VAL A 119 -1.83 -6.58 7.02
CA VAL A 119 -0.50 -7.20 6.85
C VAL A 119 -0.57 -8.29 5.78
N VAL A 120 -1.51 -9.23 5.89
CA VAL A 120 -1.67 -10.32 4.92
C VAL A 120 -1.94 -9.78 3.52
N THR A 121 -2.83 -8.79 3.39
CA THR A 121 -3.13 -8.15 2.10
C THR A 121 -1.91 -7.46 1.51
N TYR A 122 -1.21 -6.64 2.30
CA TYR A 122 -0.02 -5.94 1.84
C TYR A 122 1.06 -6.92 1.38
N THR A 123 1.37 -7.94 2.19
CA THR A 123 2.38 -8.95 1.88
C THR A 123 2.06 -9.68 0.58
N ALA A 124 0.80 -10.04 0.35
CA ALA A 124 0.38 -10.69 -0.90
C ALA A 124 0.62 -9.80 -2.13
N LEU A 125 0.20 -8.53 -2.08
CA LEU A 125 0.37 -7.60 -3.20
C LEU A 125 1.84 -7.24 -3.43
N ALA A 126 2.60 -6.99 -2.36
CA ALA A 126 4.03 -6.71 -2.43
C ALA A 126 4.81 -7.90 -2.99
N GLY A 127 4.40 -9.14 -2.68
CA GLY A 127 4.98 -10.35 -3.27
C GLY A 127 4.89 -10.36 -4.79
N VAL A 128 3.70 -10.10 -5.35
CA VAL A 128 3.49 -10.03 -6.80
C VAL A 128 4.32 -8.91 -7.45
N MET A 129 4.46 -7.76 -6.77
CA MET A 129 5.34 -6.68 -7.25
C MET A 129 6.81 -7.08 -7.22
N LYS A 130 7.28 -7.74 -6.15
CA LYS A 130 8.67 -8.21 -6.02
C LYS A 130 9.00 -9.24 -7.11
N GLU A 131 8.10 -10.18 -7.38
CA GLU A 131 8.25 -11.12 -8.49
C GLU A 131 8.37 -10.41 -9.85
N GLY A 132 7.58 -9.35 -10.07
CA GLY A 132 7.70 -8.53 -11.27
C GLY A 132 9.04 -7.80 -11.37
N ALA A 133 9.53 -7.24 -10.26
CA ALA A 133 10.82 -6.56 -10.20
C ALA A 133 11.99 -7.50 -10.55
N GLU A 134 11.94 -8.75 -10.08
CA GLU A 134 12.96 -9.77 -10.35
C GLU A 134 13.04 -10.17 -11.84
N GLU A 135 11.96 -10.03 -12.62
CA GLU A 135 11.98 -10.29 -14.06
C GLU A 135 12.77 -9.26 -14.88
N THR A 136 13.08 -8.12 -14.27
CA THR A 136 13.85 -7.03 -14.91
C THR A 136 15.33 -7.00 -14.48
N ALA A 137 15.71 -7.84 -13.52
CA ALA A 137 17.09 -7.98 -13.04
C ALA A 137 17.92 -8.91 -13.94
#